data_AF-A0A4R8A737-F1
#
_entry.id   AF-A0A4R8A737-F1
#
_cell.length_a   1.000
_cell.length_b   1.000
_cell.length_c   1.000
_cell.angle_alpha   90.00
_cell.angle_beta   90.00
_cell.angle_gamma   90.00
#
_symmetry.space_group_name_H-M   'P 1'
#
loop_
_entity.id
_entity.type
_entity.pdbx_description
1 polymer ?
#
loop_
_entity_poly.entity_id
_entity_poly.type
_entity_poly.pdbx_seq_one_letter_code
_entity_poly.pdbx_strand_id
1 'polypeptide(L)'
;MKYPVLEMDRVPHGFKSSELSYIVSFDFDDVNNFANDDLHKKYLSYIQREVHGLVENMHVMYRPEVVKINGQYFVLLKDNMDMYKITETVKKILGEIDRYTEGKVDVKAHVLMAMLLQKGKDVSFFKTKKVGDPILESAEYMNSVISEKKDFDSSELSYVTPWEEFVMLDEKRNQEAKEK
;
A
#
# COMPACT_ATOMS: atom_id res chain seq x y z
N MET A 1 -14.63 4.61 -20.33
CA MET A 1 -13.42 4.08 -19.68
C MET A 1 -13.81 2.85 -18.89
N LYS A 2 -13.06 1.76 -19.04
CA LYS A 2 -13.16 0.57 -18.17
C LYS A 2 -12.23 0.79 -16.97
N TYR A 3 -12.53 0.14 -15.84
CA TYR A 3 -11.71 0.21 -14.63
C TYR A 3 -11.21 -1.20 -14.30
N PRO A 4 -9.94 -1.33 -13.90
CA PRO A 4 -9.42 -2.61 -13.44
C PRO A 4 -10.24 -3.13 -12.26
N VAL A 5 -10.36 -4.44 -12.16
CA VAL A 5 -11.23 -5.10 -11.18
C VAL A 5 -10.38 -5.65 -10.04
N LEU A 6 -10.64 -5.13 -8.83
CA LEU A 6 -10.15 -5.72 -7.59
C LEU A 6 -11.20 -6.69 -7.07
N GLU A 7 -11.07 -7.96 -7.45
CA GLU A 7 -11.98 -9.02 -7.01
C GLU A 7 -11.55 -9.58 -5.64
N MET A 8 -12.51 -9.76 -4.74
CA MET A 8 -12.29 -10.21 -3.37
C MET A 8 -13.43 -11.10 -2.85
N ASP A 9 -13.12 -11.99 -1.92
CA ASP A 9 -14.13 -12.91 -1.35
C ASP A 9 -15.24 -12.14 -0.60
N ARG A 10 -14.84 -11.05 0.07
CA ARG A 10 -15.76 -10.13 0.77
C ARG A 10 -15.25 -8.70 0.67
N VAL A 11 -16.12 -7.79 0.24
CA VAL A 11 -15.85 -6.35 0.26
C VAL A 11 -15.91 -5.84 1.70
N PRO A 12 -14.92 -5.05 2.17
CA PRO A 12 -14.90 -4.50 3.52
C PRO A 12 -16.12 -3.65 3.88
N HIS A 13 -16.35 -3.48 5.19
CA HIS A 13 -17.44 -2.64 5.67
C HIS A 13 -17.22 -1.20 5.22
N GLY A 14 -18.31 -0.51 4.85
CA GLY A 14 -18.23 0.83 4.27
C GLY A 14 -18.06 0.87 2.75
N PHE A 15 -17.63 -0.23 2.11
CA PHE A 15 -17.56 -0.37 0.65
C PHE A 15 -18.66 -1.29 0.10
N LYS A 16 -18.96 -1.17 -1.20
CA LYS A 16 -19.98 -1.97 -1.90
C LYS A 16 -19.39 -2.68 -3.11
N SER A 17 -19.92 -3.86 -3.42
CA SER A 17 -19.64 -4.52 -4.69
C SER A 17 -20.10 -3.63 -5.85
N SER A 18 -19.35 -3.65 -6.95
CA SER A 18 -19.46 -2.72 -8.09
C SER A 18 -19.18 -1.24 -7.75
N GLU A 19 -18.66 -0.89 -6.58
CA GLU A 19 -18.22 0.48 -6.27
C GLU A 19 -16.90 0.80 -6.98
N LEU A 20 -16.69 2.07 -7.35
CA LEU A 20 -15.38 2.54 -7.80
C LEU A 20 -14.67 3.12 -6.58
N SER A 21 -13.41 2.75 -6.40
CA SER A 21 -12.60 3.17 -5.26
C SER A 21 -11.23 3.59 -5.77
N TYR A 22 -10.65 4.60 -5.15
CA TYR A 22 -9.20 4.76 -5.25
C TYR A 22 -8.54 3.62 -4.50
N ILE A 23 -7.41 3.17 -5.03
CA ILE A 23 -6.60 2.13 -4.42
C ILE A 23 -5.15 2.56 -4.42
N VAL A 24 -4.45 2.18 -3.35
CA VAL A 24 -3.00 2.36 -3.19
C VAL A 24 -2.38 1.01 -2.89
N SER A 25 -1.34 0.63 -3.62
CA SER A 25 -0.51 -0.54 -3.28
C SER A 25 0.97 -0.20 -3.36
N PHE A 26 1.77 -0.94 -2.61
CA PHE A 26 3.22 -0.87 -2.64
C PHE A 26 3.80 -2.26 -2.95
N ASP A 27 4.50 -2.36 -4.06
CA ASP A 27 5.14 -3.56 -4.56
C ASP A 27 6.63 -3.45 -4.21
N PHE A 28 7.08 -4.27 -3.26
CA PHE A 28 8.46 -4.31 -2.80
C PHE A 28 9.22 -5.37 -3.59
N ASP A 29 10.17 -4.95 -4.41
CA ASP A 29 11.07 -5.83 -5.15
C ASP A 29 12.45 -5.86 -4.42
N ASP A 30 12.86 -7.03 -3.93
CA ASP A 30 14.18 -7.23 -3.30
C ASP A 30 15.26 -7.33 -4.38
N VAL A 31 15.74 -6.17 -4.80
CA VAL A 31 16.83 -6.07 -5.77
C VAL A 31 17.91 -5.22 -5.14
N ASN A 32 18.68 -5.81 -4.21
CA ASN A 32 20.10 -5.53 -3.91
C ASN A 32 20.59 -6.25 -2.63
N ASN A 33 20.01 -7.40 -2.26
CA ASN A 33 20.39 -8.15 -1.05
C ASN A 33 20.27 -7.33 0.25
N PHE A 34 19.32 -6.38 0.33
CA PHE A 34 19.08 -5.65 1.58
C PHE A 34 18.65 -6.61 2.68
N ALA A 35 17.77 -7.56 2.36
CA ALA A 35 17.28 -8.58 3.27
C ALA A 35 18.24 -9.78 3.39
N ASN A 36 19.56 -9.53 3.49
CA ASN A 36 20.58 -10.58 3.56
C ASN A 36 20.72 -11.21 4.96
N ASP A 37 20.31 -10.51 6.02
CA ASP A 37 20.22 -11.02 7.37
C ASP A 37 18.79 -10.99 7.92
N ASP A 38 18.58 -11.68 9.03
CA ASP A 38 17.25 -11.87 9.62
C ASP A 38 16.66 -10.55 10.15
N LEU A 39 17.49 -9.61 10.59
CA LEU A 39 17.00 -8.33 11.12
C LEU A 39 16.51 -7.43 9.98
N HIS A 40 17.24 -7.36 8.87
CA HIS A 40 16.80 -6.65 7.67
C HIS A 40 15.57 -7.30 7.03
N LYS A 41 15.46 -8.63 7.01
CA LYS A 41 14.23 -9.33 6.56
C LYS A 41 13.02 -8.97 7.41
N LYS A 42 13.19 -8.95 8.74
CA LYS A 42 12.13 -8.53 9.66
C LYS A 42 11.75 -7.07 9.44
N TYR A 43 12.73 -6.19 9.24
CA TYR A 43 12.48 -4.78 8.96
C TYR A 43 11.73 -4.56 7.65
N LEU A 44 12.15 -5.22 6.56
CA LEU A 44 11.45 -5.16 5.29
C LEU A 44 9.99 -5.62 5.41
N SER A 45 9.76 -6.72 6.14
CA SER A 45 8.42 -7.20 6.44
C SER A 45 7.61 -6.23 7.32
N TYR A 46 8.29 -5.53 8.23
CA TYR A 46 7.69 -4.52 9.10
C TYR A 46 7.23 -3.30 8.29
N ILE A 47 8.12 -2.71 7.49
CA ILE A 47 7.81 -1.52 6.69
C ILE A 47 6.74 -1.84 5.62
N GLN A 48 6.79 -3.01 4.99
CA GLN A 48 5.77 -3.43 4.01
C GLN A 48 4.36 -3.44 4.62
N ARG A 49 4.23 -3.85 5.87
CA ARG A 49 2.95 -3.79 6.58
C ARG A 49 2.61 -2.37 7.04
N GLU A 50 3.61 -1.66 7.56
CA GLU A 50 3.45 -0.31 8.10
C GLU A 50 2.94 0.68 7.05
N VAL A 51 3.51 0.69 5.85
CA VAL A 51 3.14 1.68 4.81
C VAL A 51 1.66 1.64 4.42
N HIS A 52 1.06 0.45 4.39
CA HIS A 52 -0.36 0.30 4.13
C HIS A 52 -1.20 0.85 5.30
N GLY A 53 -0.78 0.58 6.54
CA GLY A 53 -1.40 1.14 7.75
C GLY A 53 -1.21 2.66 7.90
N LEU A 54 -0.10 3.21 7.42
CA LEU A 54 0.14 4.66 7.42
C LEU A 54 -0.82 5.38 6.48
N VAL A 55 -0.97 4.88 5.25
CA VAL A 55 -1.95 5.44 4.29
C VAL A 55 -3.37 5.35 4.83
N GLU A 56 -3.70 4.25 5.52
CA GLU A 56 -4.98 4.09 6.23
C GLU A 56 -5.14 5.15 7.35
N ASN A 57 -4.16 5.27 8.24
CA ASN A 57 -4.24 6.16 9.41
C ASN A 57 -4.27 7.65 9.02
N MET A 58 -3.55 8.06 7.97
CA MET A 58 -3.56 9.44 7.50
C MET A 58 -4.93 9.89 6.98
N HIS A 59 -5.77 8.95 6.57
CA HIS A 59 -7.06 9.23 5.97
C HIS A 59 -8.20 8.69 6.83
N VAL A 60 -8.00 8.53 8.15
CA VAL A 60 -8.95 7.89 9.08
C VAL A 60 -10.38 8.42 8.96
N MET A 61 -10.55 9.73 8.67
CA MET A 61 -11.86 10.37 8.48
C MET A 61 -12.65 9.79 7.29
N TYR A 62 -11.96 9.25 6.29
CA TYR A 62 -12.52 8.62 5.09
C TYR A 62 -12.72 7.11 5.23
N ARG A 63 -12.37 6.53 6.40
CA ARG A 63 -12.44 5.09 6.70
C ARG A 63 -11.83 4.21 5.59
N PRO A 64 -10.54 4.42 5.28
CA PRO A 64 -9.81 3.50 4.44
C PRO A 64 -9.80 2.10 5.03
N GLU A 65 -9.61 1.11 4.17
CA GLU A 65 -9.56 -0.30 4.56
C GLU A 65 -8.37 -0.97 3.85
N VAL A 66 -7.54 -1.69 4.59
CA VAL A 66 -6.47 -2.50 4.02
C VAL A 66 -7.00 -3.91 3.69
N VAL A 67 -6.84 -4.33 2.45
CA VAL A 67 -7.16 -5.69 2.00
C VAL A 67 -5.92 -6.39 1.45
N LYS A 68 -5.89 -7.72 1.57
CA LYS A 68 -4.82 -8.55 1.00
C LYS A 68 -5.40 -9.50 -0.04
N ILE A 69 -4.92 -9.42 -1.28
CA ILE A 69 -5.39 -10.21 -2.41
C ILE A 69 -4.18 -10.80 -3.12
N ASN A 70 -4.15 -12.13 -3.26
CA ASN A 70 -3.05 -12.88 -3.89
C ASN A 70 -1.65 -12.52 -3.33
N GLY A 71 -1.55 -12.24 -2.03
CA GLY A 71 -0.29 -11.85 -1.39
C GLY A 71 -0.02 -10.35 -1.39
N GLN A 72 -0.68 -9.57 -2.24
CA GLN A 72 -0.49 -8.13 -2.37
C GLN A 72 -1.48 -7.35 -1.49
N TYR A 73 -0.99 -6.28 -0.86
CA TYR A 73 -1.81 -5.40 -0.03
C TYR A 73 -2.33 -4.22 -0.86
N PHE A 74 -3.56 -3.83 -0.59
CA PHE A 74 -4.21 -2.67 -1.19
C PHE A 74 -4.89 -1.86 -0.09
N VAL A 75 -4.70 -0.55 -0.10
CA VAL A 75 -5.46 0.39 0.72
C VAL A 75 -6.60 0.92 -0.14
N LEU A 76 -7.84 0.63 0.28
CA LEU A 76 -9.05 1.13 -0.37
C LEU A 76 -9.37 2.52 0.17
N LEU A 77 -9.52 3.49 -0.73
CA LEU A 77 -9.80 4.88 -0.42
C LEU A 77 -11.08 5.32 -1.13
N LYS A 78 -11.95 6.05 -0.43
CA LYS A 78 -13.18 6.58 -1.01
C LYS A 78 -12.90 7.54 -2.16
N ASP A 79 -13.81 7.57 -3.13
CA ASP A 79 -13.70 8.33 -4.37
C ASP A 79 -13.71 9.86 -4.20
N ASN A 80 -14.03 10.35 -3.01
CA ASN A 80 -14.03 11.78 -2.67
C ASN A 80 -12.68 12.30 -2.15
N MET A 81 -11.64 11.47 -2.17
CA MET A 81 -10.32 11.87 -1.71
C MET A 81 -9.51 12.64 -2.76
N ASP A 82 -8.68 13.57 -2.29
CA ASP A 82 -7.80 14.38 -3.13
C ASP A 82 -6.60 13.55 -3.62
N MET A 83 -6.65 13.13 -4.88
CA MET A 83 -5.63 12.30 -5.51
C MET A 83 -4.24 12.95 -5.51
N TYR A 84 -4.16 14.28 -5.56
CA TYR A 84 -2.88 14.97 -5.47
C TYR A 84 -2.25 14.76 -4.09
N LYS A 85 -3.02 14.88 -3.02
CA LYS A 85 -2.53 14.65 -1.65
C LYS A 85 -2.12 13.20 -1.43
N ILE A 86 -2.92 12.24 -1.89
CA ILE A 86 -2.56 10.81 -1.82
C ILE A 86 -1.23 10.58 -2.53
N THR A 87 -1.08 11.12 -3.74
CA THR A 87 0.13 10.98 -4.55
C THR A 87 1.33 11.59 -3.85
N GLU A 88 1.23 12.82 -3.34
CA GLU A 88 2.31 13.47 -2.60
C GLU A 88 2.73 12.69 -1.35
N THR A 89 1.76 12.16 -0.60
CA THR A 89 2.03 11.28 0.55
C THR A 89 2.76 10.01 0.13
N VAL A 90 2.33 9.36 -0.96
CA VAL A 90 2.99 8.17 -1.50
C VAL A 90 4.43 8.47 -1.91
N LYS A 91 4.68 9.61 -2.58
CA LYS A 91 6.04 10.04 -2.95
C LYS A 91 6.95 10.25 -1.74
N LYS A 92 6.42 10.77 -0.62
CA LYS A 92 7.16 10.91 0.64
C LYS A 92 7.50 9.55 1.26
N ILE A 93 6.53 8.64 1.33
CA ILE A 93 6.75 7.27 1.81
C ILE A 93 7.85 6.59 0.97
N LEU A 94 7.79 6.70 -0.37
CA LEU A 94 8.81 6.14 -1.25
C LEU A 94 10.20 6.73 -1.00
N GLY A 95 10.31 8.04 -0.76
CA GLY A 95 11.56 8.69 -0.43
C GLY A 95 12.14 8.26 0.91
N GLU A 96 11.30 8.06 1.92
CA GLU A 96 11.73 7.55 3.22
C GLU A 96 12.18 6.09 3.16
N ILE A 97 11.46 5.22 2.44
CA ILE A 97 11.89 3.85 2.24
C ILE A 97 13.25 3.83 1.53
N ASP A 98 13.41 4.62 0.46
CA ASP A 98 14.68 4.72 -0.26
C ASP A 98 15.81 5.16 0.66
N ARG A 99 15.57 6.18 1.50
CA ARG A 99 16.53 6.66 2.50
C ARG A 99 16.92 5.58 3.50
N TYR A 100 15.94 4.93 4.14
CA TYR A 100 16.18 3.96 5.22
C TYR A 100 16.64 2.59 4.73
N THR A 101 16.45 2.30 3.45
CA THR A 101 17.00 1.09 2.81
C THR A 101 18.30 1.39 2.04
N GLU A 102 18.82 2.62 2.13
CA GLU A 102 20.02 3.07 1.42
C GLU A 102 19.94 2.86 -0.11
N GLY A 103 18.73 2.98 -0.67
CA GLY A 103 18.45 2.73 -2.10
C GLY A 103 18.58 1.26 -2.52
N LYS A 104 18.65 0.32 -1.57
CA LYS A 104 18.82 -1.12 -1.83
C LYS A 104 17.50 -1.88 -2.00
N VAL A 105 16.36 -1.23 -1.80
CA VAL A 105 15.03 -1.83 -2.01
C VAL A 105 14.30 -1.02 -3.06
N ASP A 106 13.89 -1.68 -4.15
CA ASP A 106 13.03 -1.04 -5.15
C ASP A 106 11.58 -1.18 -4.69
N VAL A 107 10.88 -0.05 -4.63
CA VAL A 107 9.46 -0.02 -4.25
C VAL A 107 8.68 0.74 -5.30
N LYS A 108 7.72 0.06 -5.91
CA LYS A 108 6.77 0.66 -6.85
C LYS A 108 5.47 0.90 -6.11
N ALA A 109 5.03 2.16 -6.09
CA ALA A 109 3.70 2.46 -5.59
C ALA A 109 2.72 2.63 -6.75
N HIS A 110 1.49 2.19 -6.56
CA HIS A 110 0.43 2.32 -7.55
C HIS A 110 -0.71 3.14 -6.95
N VAL A 111 -1.18 4.16 -7.66
CA VAL A 111 -2.36 4.93 -7.28
C VAL A 111 -3.29 5.05 -8.48
N LEU A 112 -4.47 4.46 -8.37
CA LEU A 112 -5.45 4.41 -9.46
C LEU A 112 -6.88 4.20 -8.94
N MET A 113 -7.85 4.35 -9.83
CA MET A 113 -9.22 3.92 -9.56
C MET A 113 -9.44 2.49 -10.03
N ALA A 114 -10.07 1.68 -9.19
CA ALA A 114 -10.48 0.31 -9.51
C ALA A 114 -11.96 0.07 -9.16
N MET A 115 -12.56 -0.92 -9.81
CA MET A 115 -13.87 -1.43 -9.43
C MET A 115 -13.71 -2.54 -8.40
N LEU A 116 -14.37 -2.39 -7.25
CA LEU A 116 -14.42 -3.43 -6.23
C LEU A 116 -15.49 -4.45 -6.61
N LEU A 117 -15.12 -5.73 -6.69
CA LEU A 117 -16.06 -6.80 -6.98
C LEU A 117 -15.99 -7.88 -5.89
N GLN A 118 -17.15 -8.19 -5.31
CA GLN A 118 -17.24 -9.34 -4.42
C GLN A 118 -17.50 -10.61 -5.25
N LYS A 119 -16.72 -11.67 -5.03
CA LYS A 119 -16.93 -12.96 -5.69
C LYS A 119 -18.37 -13.45 -5.53
N GLY A 120 -18.94 -13.94 -6.63
CA GLY A 120 -20.31 -14.44 -6.67
C GLY A 120 -21.41 -13.36 -6.60
N LYS A 121 -21.07 -12.06 -6.63
CA LYS A 121 -22.06 -10.99 -6.79
C LYS A 121 -22.05 -10.44 -8.22
N ASP A 122 -23.24 -10.26 -8.76
CA ASP A 122 -23.39 -9.64 -10.08
C ASP A 122 -22.93 -8.18 -10.08
N VAL A 123 -22.34 -7.78 -11.20
CA VAL A 123 -22.04 -6.38 -11.45
C VAL A 123 -23.35 -5.63 -11.66
N SER A 124 -23.51 -4.47 -11.01
CA SER A 124 -24.66 -3.60 -11.24
C SER A 124 -24.83 -3.32 -12.74
N PHE A 125 -26.06 -3.49 -13.26
CA PHE A 125 -26.37 -3.39 -14.69
C PHE A 125 -25.77 -2.13 -15.36
N PHE A 126 -25.84 -0.99 -14.67
CA PHE A 126 -25.31 0.29 -15.15
C PHE A 126 -23.78 0.38 -15.22
N LYS A 127 -23.06 -0.55 -14.57
CA LYS A 127 -21.60 -0.56 -14.45
C LYS A 127 -20.93 -1.69 -15.22
N THR A 128 -21.69 -2.63 -15.79
CA THR A 128 -21.18 -3.72 -16.64
C THR A 128 -20.23 -3.23 -17.75
N LYS A 129 -20.58 -2.12 -18.41
CA LYS A 129 -19.73 -1.49 -19.46
C LYS A 129 -18.44 -0.85 -18.94
N LYS A 130 -18.31 -0.68 -17.62
CA LYS A 130 -17.16 -0.08 -16.94
C LYS A 130 -16.22 -1.13 -16.33
N VAL A 131 -16.54 -2.43 -16.44
CA VAL A 131 -15.70 -3.53 -15.96
C VAL A 131 -14.52 -3.71 -16.93
N GLY A 132 -13.31 -3.63 -16.38
CA GLY A 132 -12.04 -3.92 -17.06
C GLY A 132 -11.47 -5.28 -16.68
N ASP A 133 -10.17 -5.43 -16.90
CA ASP A 133 -9.43 -6.65 -16.62
C ASP A 133 -9.14 -6.81 -15.11
N PRO A 134 -8.82 -8.03 -14.63
CA PRO A 134 -8.33 -8.22 -13.28
C PRO A 134 -7.16 -7.27 -12.97
N ILE A 135 -7.17 -6.66 -11.78
CA ILE A 135 -6.24 -5.58 -11.46
C ILE A 135 -4.77 -5.90 -11.72
N LEU A 136 -4.28 -7.06 -11.28
CA LEU A 136 -2.87 -7.47 -11.40
C LEU A 136 -2.47 -7.79 -12.85
N GLU A 137 -3.43 -7.94 -13.75
CA GLU A 137 -3.23 -8.22 -15.18
C GLU A 137 -3.52 -6.97 -16.04
N SER A 138 -4.08 -5.91 -15.44
CA SER A 138 -4.53 -4.73 -16.17
C SER A 138 -3.39 -3.81 -16.59
N ALA A 139 -3.50 -3.25 -17.80
CA ALA A 139 -2.58 -2.22 -18.27
C ALA A 139 -2.68 -0.95 -17.41
N GLU A 140 -3.86 -0.62 -16.89
CA GLU A 140 -4.06 0.52 -15.99
C GLU A 140 -3.21 0.40 -14.71
N TYR A 141 -3.16 -0.78 -14.08
CA TYR A 141 -2.31 -1.01 -12.92
C TYR A 141 -0.82 -0.94 -13.25
N MET A 142 -0.40 -1.54 -14.37
CA MET A 142 1.00 -1.49 -14.80
C MET A 142 1.47 -0.07 -15.13
N ASN A 143 0.56 0.78 -15.63
CA ASN A 143 0.85 2.17 -15.97
C ASN A 143 0.62 3.17 -14.82
N SER A 144 0.05 2.74 -13.68
CA SER A 144 -0.21 3.61 -12.52
C SER A 144 0.98 3.77 -11.58
N VAL A 145 2.16 3.31 -12.00
CA VAL A 145 3.38 3.35 -11.19
C VAL A 145 3.77 4.79 -10.91
N ILE A 146 3.91 5.12 -9.63
CA ILE A 146 4.56 6.34 -9.15
C ILE A 146 6.02 6.01 -8.91
N SER A 147 6.89 6.48 -9.80
CA SER A 147 8.35 6.31 -9.69
C SER A 147 9.05 7.55 -9.12
N GLU A 148 8.37 8.69 -9.08
CA GLU A 148 8.93 9.93 -8.52
C GLU A 148 8.98 9.82 -6.99
N LYS A 149 10.15 10.00 -6.41
CA LYS A 149 10.37 10.03 -4.97
C LYS A 149 10.54 11.48 -4.54
N LYS A 150 10.00 11.84 -3.38
CA LYS A 150 10.31 13.12 -2.77
C LYS A 150 11.48 12.94 -1.81
N ASP A 151 12.50 13.76 -1.93
CA ASP A 151 13.64 13.70 -1.01
C ASP A 151 13.16 13.86 0.43
N PHE A 152 13.70 13.01 1.31
CA PHE A 152 13.40 13.08 2.73
C PHE A 152 13.92 14.39 3.33
N ASP A 153 13.02 15.17 3.92
CA ASP A 153 13.33 16.37 4.68
C ASP A 153 13.33 16.02 6.17
N SER A 154 14.50 16.10 6.81
CA SER A 154 14.66 15.79 8.23
C SER A 154 13.96 16.77 9.17
N SER A 155 13.43 17.88 8.67
CA SER A 155 12.57 18.80 9.42
C SER A 155 11.08 18.42 9.39
N GLU A 156 10.68 17.52 8.48
CA GLU A 156 9.34 16.97 8.42
C GLU A 156 9.21 15.76 9.36
N LEU A 157 7.98 15.48 9.79
CA LEU A 157 7.68 14.24 10.51
C LEU A 157 7.85 13.06 9.55
N SER A 158 8.63 12.07 9.97
CA SER A 158 8.78 10.82 9.24
C SER A 158 7.48 10.02 9.28
N TYR A 159 7.14 9.42 8.15
CA TYR A 159 6.02 8.51 8.00
C TYR A 159 6.41 7.07 8.35
N VAL A 160 7.56 6.59 7.85
CA VAL A 160 8.03 5.20 7.99
C VAL A 160 8.96 5.07 9.17
N THR A 161 8.82 4.03 10.00
CA THR A 161 9.72 3.83 11.14
C THR A 161 11.18 3.72 10.66
N PRO A 162 12.12 4.57 11.12
CA PRO A 162 13.53 4.48 10.76
C PRO A 162 14.18 3.16 11.21
N TRP A 163 15.26 2.75 10.53
CA TRP A 163 15.97 1.51 10.86
C TRP A 163 16.42 1.45 12.32
N GLU A 164 17.02 2.52 12.83
CA GLU A 164 17.54 2.57 14.20
C GLU A 164 16.41 2.40 15.24
N GLU A 165 15.24 2.99 14.96
CA GLU A 165 14.06 2.84 15.80
C GLU A 165 13.53 1.41 15.76
N PHE A 166 13.48 0.80 14.58
CA PHE A 166 13.10 -0.60 14.44
C PHE A 166 14.02 -1.54 15.24
N VAL A 167 15.34 -1.34 15.19
CA VAL A 167 16.31 -2.15 15.96
C VAL A 167 16.01 -2.08 17.45
N MET A 168 15.79 -0.87 17.99
CA MET A 168 15.43 -0.69 19.40
C MET A 168 14.12 -1.40 19.77
N LEU A 169 13.12 -1.37 18.87
CA LEU A 169 11.83 -2.05 19.08
C LEU A 169 11.96 -3.58 19.05
N ASP A 170 12.76 -4.16 18.14
CA ASP A 170 12.99 -5.61 18.09
C ASP A 170 13.77 -6.08 19.33
N GLU A 171 14.79 -5.34 19.76
CA GLU A 171 15.55 -5.63 20.99
C GLU A 171 14.66 -5.64 22.23
N LYS A 172 13.81 -4.62 22.39
CA LYS A 172 12.87 -4.54 23.51
C LYS A 172 11.88 -5.71 23.52
N ARG A 173 11.32 -6.07 22.37
CA ARG A 173 10.42 -7.24 22.25
C ARG A 173 11.13 -8.54 22.63
N ASN A 174 12.39 -8.69 22.23
CA ASN A 174 13.19 -9.88 22.54
C ASN A 174 13.54 -9.97 24.03
N GLN A 175 13.69 -8.83 24.74
CA GLN A 175 13.88 -8.80 26.19
C GLN A 175 12.60 -9.20 26.93
N GLU A 176 11.46 -8.60 26.57
CA GLU A 176 10.15 -8.91 27.17
C GLU A 176 9.73 -10.38 26.94
N ALA A 177 10.18 -11.00 25.85
CA ALA A 177 9.94 -12.42 25.57
C ALA A 177 10.82 -13.37 26.40
N LYS A 178 11.96 -12.91 26.92
CA LYS A 178 12.86 -13.70 27.79
C LYS A 178 12.46 -13.63 29.27
N GLU A 179 11.68 -12.63 29.65
CA GLU A 179 11.20 -12.41 31.02
C GLU A 179 9.84 -13.09 31.31
N LYS A 180 9.25 -13.75 30.29
CA LYS A 180 8.01 -14.52 30.39
C LYS A 180 8.29 -16.01 30.30
#